data_AF-A0A134A0A4-F1
#
_entry.id   AF-A0A134A0A4-F1
#
_cell.length_a   1.000
_cell.length_b   1.000
_cell.length_c   1.000
_cell.angle_alpha   90.00
_cell.angle_beta   90.00
_cell.angle_gamma   90.00
#
_symmetry.space_group_name_H-M   'P 1'
#
loop_
_entity.id
_entity.type
_entity.pdbx_description
1 polymer ?
#
loop_
_entity_poly.entity_id
_entity_poly.type
_entity_poly.pdbx_seq_one_letter_code
_entity_poly.pdbx_strand_id
1 'polypeptide(L)'
;MQRTTFDYLIIIIPIAISVISVIISTVNLFLTKKSIYNATKTVVTPYIEIINGLSFQKNLAIKNFGKTPARITNLKFHSELDEFNEKFKMKSVIGSFIAPGQKFSTNISDSFKDDIILTLE
;
A
#
# COMPACT_ATOMS: atom_id res chain seq x y z
N MET A 1 -25.40 36.08 47.61
CA MET A 1 -25.96 35.44 46.40
C MET A 1 -24.91 35.21 45.29
N GLN A 2 -23.86 36.03 45.20
CA GLN A 2 -22.83 35.95 44.15
C GLN A 2 -21.83 34.78 44.29
N ARG A 3 -21.72 34.18 45.49
CA ARG A 3 -20.77 33.10 45.80
C ARG A 3 -21.26 31.74 45.29
N THR A 4 -22.54 31.44 45.46
CA THR A 4 -23.15 30.18 44.98
C THR A 4 -23.17 30.08 43.46
N THR A 5 -23.39 31.20 42.75
CA THR A 5 -23.32 31.25 41.28
C THR A 5 -21.92 30.95 40.73
N PHE A 6 -20.87 31.33 41.47
CA PHE A 6 -19.48 31.05 41.11
C PHE A 6 -19.14 29.56 41.32
N ASP A 7 -19.66 28.96 42.39
CA ASP A 7 -19.49 27.54 42.69
C ASP A 7 -20.12 26.64 41.59
N TYR A 8 -21.29 27.03 41.04
CA TYR A 8 -21.90 26.31 39.91
C TYR A 8 -21.05 26.40 38.64
N LEU A 9 -20.42 27.55 38.34
CA LEU A 9 -19.55 27.70 37.17
C LEU A 9 -18.31 26.81 37.26
N ILE A 10 -17.72 26.69 38.46
CA ILE A 10 -16.57 25.81 38.71
C ILE A 10 -16.90 24.34 38.43
N ILE A 11 -18.15 23.91 38.59
CA ILE A 11 -18.58 22.54 38.32
C ILE A 11 -18.93 22.35 36.83
N ILE A 12 -19.64 23.31 36.23
CA ILE A 12 -20.14 23.19 34.86
C ILE A 12 -19.00 23.25 33.83
N ILE A 13 -18.00 24.10 34.04
CA ILE A 13 -16.91 24.31 33.08
C ILE A 13 -16.07 23.03 32.88
N PRO A 14 -15.56 22.35 33.93
CA PRO A 14 -14.81 21.09 33.78
C PRO A 14 -15.64 19.97 33.14
N ILE A 15 -16.94 19.89 33.45
CA ILE A 15 -17.84 18.90 32.84
C ILE A 15 -17.92 19.16 31.33
N ALA A 16 -18.12 20.41 30.92
CA ALA A 16 -18.15 20.78 29.50
C ALA A 16 -16.82 20.48 28.79
N ILE A 17 -15.68 20.84 29.41
CA ILE A 17 -14.34 20.55 28.88
C ILE A 17 -14.12 19.03 28.76
N SER A 18 -14.54 18.26 29.76
CA SER A 18 -14.43 16.80 29.75
C SER A 18 -15.21 16.18 28.60
N VAL A 19 -16.46 16.63 28.37
CA VAL A 19 -17.28 16.13 27.25
C VAL A 19 -16.62 16.45 25.91
N ILE A 20 -16.14 17.69 25.72
CA ILE A 20 -15.44 18.10 24.50
C ILE A 20 -14.17 17.26 24.29
N SER A 21 -13.42 17.00 25.35
CA SER A 21 -12.19 16.20 25.30
C SER A 21 -12.47 14.75 24.86
N VAL A 22 -13.55 14.14 25.35
CA VAL A 22 -13.97 12.79 24.94
C VAL A 22 -14.34 12.75 23.45
N ILE A 23 -15.04 13.77 22.95
CA ILE A 23 -15.40 13.89 21.53
C ILE A 23 -14.13 14.00 20.67
N ILE A 24 -13.22 14.92 21.03
CA ILE A 24 -11.95 15.12 20.31
C ILE A 24 -11.13 13.82 20.32
N SER A 25 -11.04 13.14 21.46
CA SER A 25 -10.32 11.87 21.60
C SER A 25 -10.89 10.79 20.68
N THR A 26 -12.22 10.70 20.59
CA THR A 26 -12.90 9.74 19.72
C THR A 26 -12.63 10.04 18.24
N VAL A 27 -12.72 11.30 17.84
CA VAL A 27 -12.40 11.74 16.46
C VAL A 27 -10.94 11.45 16.13
N ASN A 28 -10.02 11.75 17.04
CA ASN A 28 -8.59 11.48 16.86
C ASN A 28 -8.29 10.00 16.73
N LEU A 29 -8.96 9.14 17.50
CA LEU A 29 -8.83 7.69 17.36
C LEU A 29 -9.23 7.23 15.96
N PHE A 30 -10.36 7.73 15.45
CA PHE A 30 -10.84 7.39 14.12
C PHE A 30 -9.89 7.89 13.02
N LEU A 31 -9.44 9.14 13.12
CA LEU A 31 -8.47 9.72 12.18
C LEU A 31 -7.14 8.97 12.20
N THR A 32 -6.65 8.60 13.39
CA THR A 32 -5.42 7.83 13.57
C THR A 32 -5.58 6.44 12.95
N LYS A 33 -6.69 5.75 13.20
CA LYS A 33 -6.99 4.44 12.59
C LYS A 33 -7.00 4.53 11.07
N LYS A 34 -7.66 5.55 10.50
CA LYS A 34 -7.70 5.77 9.04
C LYS A 34 -6.31 6.10 8.49
N SER A 35 -5.53 6.91 9.19
CA SER A 35 -4.16 7.28 8.82
C SER A 35 -3.25 6.05 8.81
N ILE A 36 -3.28 5.25 9.88
CA ILE A 36 -2.54 3.98 9.97
C ILE A 36 -2.96 3.08 8.83
N TYR A 37 -4.26 2.84 8.62
CA TYR A 37 -4.75 1.98 7.53
C TYR A 37 -4.23 2.44 6.16
N ASN A 38 -4.32 3.73 5.86
CA ASN A 38 -3.84 4.28 4.59
C ASN A 38 -2.32 4.24 4.47
N ALA A 39 -1.58 4.44 5.57
CA ALA A 39 -0.14 4.34 5.61
C ALA A 39 0.33 2.88 5.51
N THR A 40 -0.45 1.92 6.00
CA THR A 40 -0.15 0.49 5.93
C THR A 40 -0.71 -0.20 4.71
N LYS A 41 -1.44 0.53 3.86
CA LYS A 41 -2.00 -0.04 2.64
C LYS A 41 -0.87 -0.42 1.70
N THR A 42 -0.76 -1.71 1.48
CA THR A 42 0.15 -2.31 0.52
C THR A 42 -0.29 -1.96 -0.89
N VAL A 43 0.63 -1.47 -1.72
CA VAL A 43 0.36 -1.15 -3.14
C VAL A 43 1.47 -1.80 -3.96
N VAL A 44 1.24 -3.02 -4.42
CA VAL A 44 2.16 -3.71 -5.32
C VAL A 44 1.51 -3.78 -6.70
N THR A 45 2.22 -3.29 -7.70
CA THR A 45 1.68 -3.18 -9.06
C THR A 45 2.69 -3.73 -10.08
N PRO A 46 2.26 -4.62 -10.99
CA PRO A 46 3.05 -5.00 -12.16
C PRO A 46 3.06 -3.86 -13.19
N TYR A 47 4.17 -3.68 -13.91
CA TYR A 47 4.23 -2.79 -15.05
C TYR A 47 5.33 -3.21 -16.02
N ILE A 48 5.22 -2.81 -17.28
CA ILE A 48 6.30 -2.96 -18.26
C ILE A 48 7.22 -1.75 -18.15
N GLU A 49 8.48 -2.00 -17.88
CA GLU A 49 9.56 -1.01 -17.88
C GLU A 49 10.35 -1.18 -19.19
N ILE A 50 10.54 -0.09 -19.92
CA ILE A 50 11.43 -0.09 -21.09
C ILE A 50 12.72 0.57 -20.66
N ILE A 51 13.81 -0.19 -20.66
CA ILE A 51 15.14 0.32 -20.33
C ILE A 51 15.84 0.69 -21.64
N ASN A 52 16.10 1.97 -21.82
CA ASN A 52 16.82 2.50 -22.99
C ASN A 52 18.30 2.61 -22.64
N GLY A 53 19.07 1.56 -22.96
CA GLY A 53 20.53 1.54 -22.86
C GLY A 53 21.19 1.33 -24.23
N LEU A 54 22.20 0.46 -24.31
CA LEU A 54 22.85 0.06 -25.57
C LEU A 54 21.91 -0.75 -26.50
N SER A 55 20.86 -1.36 -25.94
CA SER A 55 19.79 -2.04 -26.67
C SER A 55 18.46 -1.79 -25.96
N PHE A 56 17.36 -1.74 -26.72
CA PHE A 56 16.02 -1.69 -26.14
C PHE A 56 15.75 -3.02 -25.45
N GLN A 57 15.38 -2.97 -24.17
CA GLN A 57 14.95 -4.13 -23.41
C GLN A 57 13.63 -3.82 -22.74
N LYS A 58 12.57 -4.54 -23.13
CA LYS A 58 11.33 -4.58 -22.37
C LYS A 58 11.50 -5.51 -21.18
N ASN A 59 11.14 -5.01 -20.00
CA ASN A 59 11.21 -5.77 -18.76
C ASN A 59 9.85 -5.76 -18.08
N LEU A 60 9.43 -6.91 -17.58
CA LEU A 60 8.30 -7.00 -16.66
C LEU A 60 8.81 -6.71 -15.26
N ALA A 61 8.31 -5.64 -14.64
CA ALA A 61 8.67 -5.22 -13.29
C ALA A 61 7.47 -5.33 -12.35
N ILE A 62 7.73 -5.78 -11.12
CA ILE A 62 6.77 -5.77 -10.01
C ILE A 62 7.39 -4.89 -8.93
N LYS A 63 6.69 -3.81 -8.56
CA LYS A 63 7.20 -2.85 -7.57
C LYS A 63 6.18 -2.61 -6.48
N ASN A 64 6.67 -2.49 -5.26
CA ASN A 64 5.89 -2.01 -4.13
C ASN A 64 5.96 -0.48 -4.06
N PHE A 65 4.88 0.17 -4.45
CA PHE A 65 4.65 1.61 -4.32
C PHE A 65 4.04 2.00 -2.96
N GLY A 66 3.67 1.00 -2.14
CA GLY A 66 3.17 1.21 -0.78
C GLY A 66 4.30 1.58 0.18
N LYS A 67 3.92 1.92 1.42
CA LYS A 67 4.85 2.24 2.52
C LYS A 67 5.13 1.07 3.45
N THR A 68 4.44 -0.06 3.25
CA THR A 68 4.59 -1.30 4.02
C THR A 68 5.12 -2.44 3.15
N PRO A 69 5.90 -3.37 3.73
CA PRO A 69 6.34 -4.56 3.01
C PRO A 69 5.13 -5.43 2.64
N ALA A 70 5.18 -6.02 1.45
CA ALA A 70 4.18 -6.98 0.99
C ALA A 70 4.80 -8.37 0.89
N ARG A 71 4.00 -9.42 1.08
CA ARG A 71 4.37 -10.78 0.71
C ARG A 71 3.67 -11.14 -0.58
N ILE A 72 4.41 -11.68 -1.54
CA ILE A 72 3.82 -12.18 -2.79
C ILE A 72 3.42 -13.63 -2.52
N THR A 73 2.13 -13.92 -2.30
CA THR A 73 1.68 -15.30 -2.03
C THR A 73 1.40 -16.09 -3.30
N ASN A 74 0.91 -15.40 -4.32
CA ASN A 74 0.51 -15.99 -5.59
C ASN A 74 0.76 -15.00 -6.71
N LEU A 75 1.00 -15.54 -7.90
CA LEU A 75 1.31 -14.76 -9.08
C LEU A 75 0.72 -15.49 -10.29
N LYS A 76 -0.35 -14.93 -10.84
CA LYS A 76 -1.03 -15.47 -12.01
C LYS A 76 -0.92 -14.49 -13.16
N PHE A 77 -0.60 -15.04 -14.32
CA PHE A 77 -0.58 -14.34 -15.60
C PHE A 77 -1.79 -14.77 -16.40
N HIS A 78 -2.51 -13.80 -16.97
CA HIS A 78 -3.69 -14.07 -17.79
C HIS A 78 -3.33 -14.43 -19.25
N SER A 79 -2.18 -13.96 -19.73
CA SER A 79 -1.64 -14.20 -21.06
C SER A 79 -0.43 -15.14 -21.01
N GLU A 80 -0.20 -15.84 -22.13
CA GLU A 80 1.03 -16.59 -22.36
C GLU A 80 2.21 -15.62 -22.37
N LEU A 81 3.31 -15.99 -21.72
CA LEU A 81 4.54 -15.18 -21.74
C LEU A 81 5.41 -15.67 -22.90
N ASP A 82 6.51 -14.99 -23.20
CA ASP A 82 7.46 -15.50 -24.19
C ASP A 82 8.05 -16.86 -23.75
N GLU A 83 8.55 -17.66 -24.70
CA GLU A 83 9.04 -19.02 -24.46
C GLU A 83 10.09 -19.11 -23.32
N PHE A 84 10.87 -18.04 -23.11
CA PHE A 84 11.85 -17.93 -22.04
C PHE A 84 11.24 -17.65 -20.66
N ASN A 85 10.20 -16.80 -20.55
CA ASN A 85 9.51 -16.54 -19.28
C ASN A 85 8.32 -17.47 -19.02
N GLU A 86 7.80 -18.17 -20.02
CA GLU A 86 6.75 -19.19 -19.91
C GLU A 86 7.11 -20.26 -18.87
N LYS A 87 8.39 -20.65 -18.83
CA LYS A 87 8.88 -21.68 -17.91
C LYS A 87 8.97 -21.20 -16.47
N PHE A 88 9.51 -20.00 -16.27
CA PHE A 88 9.84 -19.50 -14.94
C PHE A 88 8.78 -18.58 -14.35
N LYS A 89 8.00 -17.82 -15.14
CA LYS A 89 6.88 -16.93 -14.75
C LYS A 89 7.14 -16.17 -13.44
N MET A 90 8.35 -15.66 -13.23
CA MET A 90 8.80 -15.04 -11.97
C MET A 90 8.46 -15.87 -10.70
N LYS A 91 8.34 -17.20 -10.79
CA LYS A 91 7.96 -18.08 -9.67
C LYS A 91 8.91 -17.98 -8.48
N SER A 92 10.14 -17.54 -8.70
CA SER A 92 11.13 -17.27 -7.65
C SER A 92 10.71 -16.13 -6.70
N VAL A 93 9.84 -15.21 -7.13
CA VAL A 93 9.32 -14.16 -6.23
C VAL A 93 8.12 -14.63 -5.41
N ILE A 94 7.52 -15.78 -5.73
CA ILE A 94 6.41 -16.34 -4.95
C ILE A 94 6.95 -16.81 -3.60
N GLY A 95 6.31 -16.36 -2.53
CA GLY A 95 6.72 -16.59 -1.14
C GLY A 95 7.70 -15.54 -0.60
N SER A 96 8.24 -14.66 -1.46
CA SER A 96 9.18 -13.60 -1.08
C SER A 96 8.47 -12.36 -0.52
N PHE A 97 9.24 -11.55 0.22
CA PHE A 97 8.81 -10.22 0.67
C PHE A 97 9.36 -9.15 -0.28
N ILE A 98 8.52 -8.17 -0.60
CA ILE A 98 8.89 -6.97 -1.34
C ILE A 98 8.79 -5.76 -0.43
N ALA A 99 9.94 -5.18 -0.09
CA ALA A 99 10.02 -4.00 0.75
C ALA A 99 9.46 -2.75 0.03
N PRO A 100 9.06 -1.70 0.76
CA PRO A 100 8.66 -0.43 0.16
C PRO A 100 9.72 0.11 -0.81
N GLY A 101 9.33 0.43 -2.04
CA GLY A 101 10.24 0.93 -3.08
C GLY A 101 11.09 -0.14 -3.78
N GLN A 102 11.12 -1.38 -3.28
CA GLN A 102 11.82 -2.49 -3.92
C GLN A 102 11.10 -2.90 -5.21
N LYS A 103 11.88 -3.31 -6.23
CA LYS A 103 11.37 -3.87 -7.48
C LYS A 103 12.01 -5.22 -7.78
N PHE A 104 11.22 -6.12 -8.37
CA PHE A 104 11.69 -7.32 -9.04
C PHE A 104 11.43 -7.14 -10.54
N SER A 105 12.40 -7.49 -11.38
CA SER A 105 12.27 -7.37 -12.82
C SER A 105 12.79 -8.62 -13.53
N THR A 106 12.11 -9.02 -14.60
CA THR A 106 12.58 -10.03 -15.54
C THR A 106 12.54 -9.45 -16.96
N ASN A 107 13.46 -9.88 -17.80
CA ASN A 107 13.45 -9.48 -19.22
C ASN A 107 12.29 -10.16 -19.92
N ILE A 108 11.58 -9.46 -20.80
CA ILE A 108 10.54 -10.02 -21.66
C ILE A 108 10.87 -9.70 -23.12
N SER A 109 10.48 -10.58 -24.04
CA SER A 109 10.69 -10.39 -25.47
C SER A 109 10.11 -9.06 -25.96
N ASP A 110 10.85 -8.38 -26.85
CA ASP A 110 10.39 -7.16 -27.52
C ASP A 110 9.11 -7.37 -28.35
N SER A 111 8.87 -8.61 -28.80
CA SER A 111 7.67 -9.00 -29.56
C SER A 111 6.41 -9.09 -28.71
N PHE A 112 6.53 -9.06 -27.38
CA PHE A 112 5.41 -9.18 -26.48
C PHE A 112 4.53 -7.90 -26.52
N LYS A 113 3.25 -8.09 -26.83
CA LYS A 113 2.23 -7.03 -26.98
C LYS A 113 0.98 -7.24 -26.15
N ASP A 114 0.88 -8.36 -25.44
CA ASP A 114 -0.33 -8.71 -24.69
C ASP A 114 -0.39 -8.00 -23.32
N ASP A 115 -1.61 -7.84 -22.83
CA ASP A 115 -1.83 -7.30 -21.49
C ASP A 115 -1.46 -8.34 -20.42
N ILE A 116 -0.72 -7.89 -19.42
CA ILE A 116 -0.32 -8.70 -18.27
C ILE A 116 -1.16 -8.27 -17.06
N ILE A 117 -2.24 -9.00 -16.82
CA ILE A 117 -3.00 -8.86 -15.58
C ILE A 117 -2.34 -9.77 -14.55
N LEU A 118 -1.75 -9.16 -13.52
CA LEU A 118 -1.16 -9.88 -12.38
C LEU A 118 -2.11 -9.81 -11.20
N THR A 119 -2.50 -10.96 -10.66
CA THR A 119 -3.23 -11.03 -9.40
C THR A 119 -2.25 -11.39 -8.28
N LEU A 120 -2.23 -10.57 -7.24
CA LEU A 120 -1.49 -10.78 -6.00
C LEU A 120 -2.52 -11.07 -4.89
N GLU A 121 -2.32 -12.17 -4.17
CA GLU A 121 -3.11 -12.55 -2.98
C GLU A 121 -2.36 -12.19 -1.69
#